data_AF-A0A1S1K7F8-F1
#
_entry.id   AF-A0A1S1K7F8-F1
#
_cell.length_a   1.000
_cell.length_b   1.000
_cell.length_c   1.000
_cell.angle_alpha   90.00
_cell.angle_beta   90.00
_cell.angle_gamma   90.00
#
_symmetry.space_group_name_H-M   'P 1'
#
loop_
_entity.id
_entity.type
_entity.pdbx_description
1 polymer ?
#
loop_
_entity_poly.entity_id
_entity_poly.type
_entity_poly.pdbx_seq_one_letter_code
_entity_poly.pdbx_strand_id
1 'polypeptide(L)'
;MIPYGFIRWRRNHFTAPTEQFVRAHAERGNPVFRYELQWPSPRAGFGACHDSCLPLLFGTLDAAPALAGADEAARQMSDAVQQLWLEFVRGGVPWEHYDGVGGPTMLLGPETRIVRRHRAEQLAIWENRYPAYG
;
A
#
# COMPACT_ATOMS: atom_id res chain seq x y z
N MET A 1 -8.90 -17.79 9.41
CA MET A 1 -9.86 -17.61 8.29
C MET A 1 -10.37 -16.18 8.37
N ILE A 2 -9.96 -15.29 7.46
CA ILE A 2 -10.42 -13.89 7.48
C ILE A 2 -11.86 -13.87 6.90
N PRO A 3 -12.85 -13.31 7.61
CA PRO A 3 -14.24 -13.33 7.14
C PRO A 3 -14.38 -12.56 5.83
N TYR A 4 -15.20 -13.10 4.92
CA TYR A 4 -15.45 -12.58 3.58
C TYR A 4 -15.85 -11.09 3.56
N GLY A 5 -16.51 -10.61 4.62
CA GLY A 5 -16.89 -9.21 4.81
C GLY A 5 -15.72 -8.25 5.00
N PHE A 6 -14.67 -8.64 5.73
CA PHE A 6 -13.48 -7.80 5.97
C PHE A 6 -12.66 -7.62 4.68
N ILE A 7 -12.58 -8.68 3.88
CA ILE A 7 -11.93 -8.66 2.56
C ILE A 7 -12.67 -7.71 1.61
N ARG A 8 -14.01 -7.70 1.61
CA ARG A 8 -14.82 -6.76 0.81
C ARG A 8 -14.70 -5.31 1.30
N TRP A 9 -14.60 -5.08 2.61
CA TRP A 9 -14.55 -3.73 3.17
C TRP A 9 -13.26 -2.97 2.80
N ARG A 10 -12.07 -3.58 3.00
CA ARG A 10 -10.77 -3.01 2.58
C ARG A 10 -10.76 -2.62 1.10
N ARG A 11 -11.33 -3.49 0.26
CA ARG A 11 -11.36 -3.34 -1.20
C ARG A 11 -12.22 -2.16 -1.63
N ASN A 12 -13.38 -2.00 -1.00
CA ASN A 12 -14.35 -0.96 -1.33
C ASN A 12 -13.94 0.43 -0.85
N HIS A 13 -13.30 0.53 0.32
CA HIS A 13 -13.02 1.84 0.94
C HIS A 13 -11.63 2.38 0.61
N PHE A 14 -10.65 1.51 0.36
CA PHE A 14 -9.27 1.96 0.11
C PHE A 14 -8.79 1.59 -1.29
N THR A 15 -8.81 0.31 -1.66
CA THR A 15 -8.14 -0.12 -2.90
C THR A 15 -8.74 0.48 -4.17
N ALA A 16 -10.06 0.39 -4.36
CA ALA A 16 -10.69 0.93 -5.57
C ALA A 16 -10.66 2.46 -5.64
N PRO A 17 -10.99 3.22 -4.57
CA PRO A 17 -10.86 4.68 -4.60
C PRO A 17 -9.42 5.16 -4.80
N THR A 18 -8.43 4.53 -4.14
CA THR A 18 -7.01 4.86 -4.38
C THR A 18 -6.63 4.61 -5.83
N GLU A 19 -7.08 3.52 -6.45
CA GLU A 19 -6.83 3.24 -7.88
C GLU A 19 -7.38 4.34 -8.79
N GLN A 20 -8.62 4.78 -8.55
CA GLN A 20 -9.23 5.86 -9.34
C GLN A 20 -8.44 7.16 -9.17
N PHE A 21 -8.00 7.48 -7.96
CA PHE A 21 -7.19 8.67 -7.69
C PHE A 21 -5.82 8.63 -8.40
N VAL A 22 -5.07 7.53 -8.26
CA VAL A 22 -3.73 7.41 -8.89
C VAL A 22 -3.82 7.45 -10.41
N ARG A 23 -4.86 6.82 -10.99
CA ARG A 23 -5.14 6.89 -12.43
C ARG A 23 -5.42 8.31 -12.88
N ALA A 24 -6.35 9.00 -12.22
CA ALA A 24 -6.71 10.37 -12.56
C ALA A 24 -5.54 11.35 -12.41
N HIS A 25 -4.62 11.09 -11.47
CA HIS A 25 -3.40 11.89 -11.30
C HIS A 25 -2.39 11.64 -12.41
N ALA A 26 -2.17 10.37 -12.77
CA ALA A 26 -1.26 9.96 -13.85
C ALA A 26 -1.75 10.40 -15.24
N GLU A 27 -3.07 10.31 -15.52
CA GLU A 27 -3.68 10.78 -16.78
C GLU A 27 -3.47 12.29 -17.02
N ARG A 28 -3.22 13.07 -15.96
CA ARG A 28 -2.86 14.49 -16.02
C ARG A 28 -1.35 14.73 -16.24
N GLY A 29 -0.56 13.68 -16.45
CA GLY A 29 0.89 13.73 -16.70
C GLY A 29 1.76 13.83 -15.46
N ASN A 30 1.19 13.66 -14.25
CA ASN A 30 1.97 13.72 -13.01
C ASN A 30 2.64 12.36 -12.72
N PRO A 31 3.89 12.34 -12.22
CA PRO A 31 4.53 11.11 -11.78
C PRO A 31 3.82 10.55 -10.54
N VAL A 32 3.53 9.25 -10.55
CA VAL A 32 2.88 8.54 -9.44
C VAL A 32 3.71 7.33 -9.06
N PHE A 33 3.94 7.14 -7.77
CA PHE A 33 4.50 5.91 -7.21
C PHE A 33 3.44 5.25 -6.34
N ARG A 34 3.13 3.99 -6.61
CA ARG A 34 2.09 3.23 -5.91
C ARG A 34 2.71 2.10 -5.11
N TYR A 35 2.28 1.94 -3.84
CA TYR A 35 2.63 0.79 -3.03
C TYR A 35 1.42 0.21 -2.27
N GLU A 36 1.51 -1.07 -1.91
CA GLU A 36 0.59 -1.74 -1.00
C GLU A 36 1.37 -2.33 0.18
N LEU A 37 1.05 -1.89 1.40
CA LEU A 37 1.60 -2.49 2.61
C LEU A 37 0.90 -3.84 2.90
N GLN A 38 1.70 -4.88 2.99
CA GLN A 38 1.33 -6.26 3.32
C GLN A 38 2.04 -6.78 4.58
N TRP A 39 2.74 -5.89 5.31
CA TRP A 39 3.36 -6.21 6.59
C TRP A 39 2.30 -6.68 7.62
N PRO A 40 2.38 -7.92 8.12
CA PRO A 40 1.34 -8.47 8.97
C PRO A 40 1.35 -7.88 10.38
N SER A 41 0.18 -7.73 10.97
CA SER A 41 0.08 -7.42 12.41
C SER A 41 0.55 -8.62 13.23
N PRO A 42 1.24 -8.41 14.38
CA PRO A 42 1.54 -9.48 15.32
C PRO A 42 0.29 -10.09 15.98
N ARG A 43 -0.88 -9.44 15.86
CA ARG A 43 -2.14 -10.01 16.35
C ARG A 43 -2.54 -11.20 15.49
N ALA A 44 -2.65 -12.36 16.12
CA ALA A 44 -3.00 -13.61 15.46
C ALA A 44 -4.30 -13.48 14.64
N GLY A 45 -4.25 -13.96 13.40
CA GLY A 45 -5.40 -13.95 12.48
C GLY A 45 -5.59 -12.66 11.68
N PHE A 46 -4.75 -11.64 11.88
CA PHE A 46 -4.76 -10.40 11.10
C PHE A 46 -3.60 -10.34 10.10
N GLY A 47 -3.87 -9.78 8.92
CA GLY A 47 -2.83 -9.39 7.97
C GLY A 47 -2.32 -7.98 8.25
N ALA A 48 -1.94 -7.25 7.21
CA ALA A 48 -1.70 -5.81 7.34
C ALA A 48 -2.97 -5.11 7.86
N CYS A 49 -2.83 -4.44 9.00
CA CYS A 49 -3.90 -3.70 9.65
C CYS A 49 -3.97 -2.25 9.15
N HIS A 50 -5.14 -1.63 9.29
CA HIS A 50 -5.23 -0.19 9.12
C HIS A 50 -4.30 0.51 10.11
N ASP A 51 -3.72 1.63 9.70
CA ASP A 51 -2.74 2.43 10.44
C ASP A 51 -1.39 1.77 10.74
N SER A 52 -1.15 0.50 10.38
CA SER A 52 0.15 -0.15 10.63
C SER A 52 1.31 0.48 9.83
N CYS A 53 1.02 1.26 8.79
CA CYS A 53 2.01 2.05 8.07
C CYS A 53 2.60 3.20 8.90
N LEU A 54 1.86 3.76 9.85
CA LEU A 54 2.31 4.92 10.63
C LEU A 54 3.52 4.59 11.51
N PRO A 55 3.50 3.55 12.38
CA PRO A 55 4.67 3.24 13.20
C PRO A 55 5.88 2.78 12.38
N LEU A 56 5.67 2.18 11.21
CA LEU A 56 6.76 1.86 10.26
C LEU A 56 7.37 3.11 9.63
N LEU A 57 6.53 4.05 9.18
CA LEU A 57 6.98 5.28 8.53
C LEU A 57 7.69 6.23 9.51
N PHE A 58 7.19 6.34 10.74
CA PHE A 58 7.73 7.27 11.73
C PHE A 58 8.78 6.64 12.66
N GLY A 59 9.08 5.35 12.52
CA GLY A 59 10.02 4.65 13.39
C GLY A 59 9.55 4.54 14.85
N THR A 60 8.24 4.60 15.09
CA THR A 60 7.63 4.60 16.44
C THR A 60 7.02 3.25 16.81
N LEU A 61 7.73 2.15 16.49
CA LEU A 61 7.23 0.78 16.66
C LEU A 61 6.83 0.47 18.12
N ASP A 62 7.60 0.96 19.09
CA ASP A 62 7.34 0.74 20.52
C ASP A 62 6.04 1.42 21.02
N ALA A 63 5.54 2.43 20.30
CA ALA A 63 4.26 3.09 20.61
C ALA A 63 3.04 2.29 20.11
N ALA A 64 3.23 1.40 19.13
CA ALA A 64 2.14 0.60 18.54
C ALA A 64 2.57 -0.84 18.19
N PRO A 65 3.16 -1.61 19.14
CA PRO A 65 3.72 -2.93 18.86
C PRO A 65 2.62 -3.92 18.44
N ALA A 66 1.37 -3.70 18.84
CA ALA A 66 0.25 -4.53 18.45
C ALA A 66 -0.17 -4.35 16.96
N LEU A 67 0.21 -3.24 16.31
CA LEU A 67 -0.13 -2.97 14.91
C LEU A 67 0.93 -3.47 13.94
N ALA A 68 2.22 -3.20 14.22
CA ALA A 68 3.33 -3.46 13.31
C ALA A 68 4.43 -4.36 13.90
N GLY A 69 4.38 -4.69 15.19
CA GLY A 69 5.50 -5.34 15.89
C GLY A 69 6.55 -4.32 16.33
N ALA A 70 7.47 -4.81 17.15
CA ALA A 70 8.63 -4.06 17.63
C ALA A 70 9.89 -4.95 17.70
N ASP A 71 9.85 -6.09 17.03
CA ASP A 71 11.02 -6.97 16.90
C ASP A 71 11.96 -6.45 15.81
N GLU A 72 13.07 -7.15 15.62
CA GLU A 72 14.09 -6.80 14.64
C GLU A 72 13.54 -6.78 13.20
N ALA A 73 12.63 -7.71 12.88
CA ALA A 73 12.01 -7.75 11.56
C ALA A 73 11.12 -6.52 11.30
N ALA A 74 10.38 -6.06 12.31
CA ALA A 74 9.60 -4.81 12.23
C ALA A 74 10.52 -3.58 12.08
N ARG A 75 11.67 -3.55 12.75
CA ARG A 75 12.67 -2.47 12.60
C ARG A 75 13.23 -2.42 11.18
N GLN A 76 13.59 -3.57 10.62
CA GLN A 76 14.08 -3.66 9.23
C GLN A 76 13.03 -3.21 8.21
N MET A 77 11.76 -3.59 8.42
CA MET A 77 10.67 -3.12 7.56
C MET A 77 10.45 -1.61 7.72
N SER A 78 10.52 -1.08 8.94
CA SER A 78 10.46 0.36 9.23
C SER A 78 11.57 1.11 8.48
N ASP A 79 12.81 0.63 8.55
CA ASP A 79 13.94 1.23 7.84
C ASP A 79 13.73 1.22 6.32
N ALA A 80 13.26 0.10 5.75
CA ALA A 80 12.97 0.02 4.32
C ALA A 80 11.87 1.00 3.88
N VAL A 81 10.79 1.14 4.67
CA VAL A 81 9.74 2.14 4.39
C VAL A 81 10.31 3.55 4.46
N GLN A 82 11.08 3.86 5.50
CA GLN A 82 11.68 5.19 5.67
C GLN A 82 12.64 5.54 4.54
N GLN A 83 13.47 4.60 4.09
CA GLN A 83 14.38 4.84 2.96
C GLN A 83 13.61 5.18 1.67
N LEU A 84 12.54 4.45 1.34
CA LEU A 84 11.72 4.74 0.16
C LEU A 84 11.06 6.13 0.24
N TRP A 85 10.55 6.50 1.41
CA TRP A 85 9.96 7.82 1.62
C TRP A 85 11.00 8.94 1.59
N LEU A 86 12.17 8.74 2.18
CA LEU A 86 13.28 9.70 2.12
C LEU A 86 13.77 9.90 0.69
N GLU A 87 13.89 8.82 -0.09
CA GLU A 87 14.24 8.89 -1.51
C GLU A 87 13.21 9.71 -2.29
N PHE A 88 11.92 9.44 -2.10
CA PHE A 88 10.85 10.20 -2.73
C PHE A 88 10.87 11.69 -2.35
N VAL A 89 10.98 12.02 -1.07
CA VAL A 89 11.00 13.42 -0.58
C VAL A 89 12.22 14.19 -1.10
N ARG A 90 13.34 13.50 -1.33
CA ARG A 90 14.56 14.08 -1.95
C ARG A 90 14.44 14.26 -3.46
N GLY A 91 13.30 13.92 -4.07
CA GLY A 91 13.09 13.98 -5.51
C GLY A 91 13.69 12.80 -6.28
N GLY A 92 14.04 11.72 -5.59
CA GLY A 92 14.46 10.47 -6.19
C GLY A 92 13.31 9.73 -6.88
N VAL A 93 13.67 8.72 -7.67
CA VAL A 93 12.73 7.85 -8.39
C VAL A 93 12.85 6.46 -7.78
N PRO A 94 12.15 6.17 -6.65
CA PRO A 94 12.39 4.95 -5.88
C PRO A 94 12.02 3.65 -6.63
N TRP A 95 11.16 3.74 -7.65
CA TRP A 95 10.91 2.66 -8.63
C TRP A 95 10.21 3.20 -9.89
N GLU A 96 9.82 2.34 -10.82
CA GLU A 96 9.09 2.77 -12.02
C GLU A 96 7.77 3.48 -11.67
N HIS A 97 7.47 4.57 -12.38
CA HIS A 97 6.21 5.27 -12.21
C HIS A 97 5.03 4.38 -12.57
N TYR A 98 3.94 4.55 -11.86
CA TYR A 98 2.64 4.03 -12.22
C TYR A 98 2.21 4.63 -13.56
N ASP A 99 1.93 3.76 -14.53
CA ASP A 99 1.69 4.09 -15.94
C ASP A 99 0.27 3.75 -16.41
N GLY A 100 -0.65 3.46 -15.48
CA GLY A 100 -2.04 3.14 -15.78
C GLY A 100 -2.56 1.95 -14.97
N VAL A 101 -3.80 1.53 -15.24
CA VAL A 101 -4.46 0.46 -14.46
C VAL A 101 -3.63 -0.81 -14.48
N GLY A 102 -3.23 -1.27 -13.28
CA GLY A 102 -2.33 -2.41 -13.16
C GLY A 102 -0.85 -2.10 -13.51
N GLY A 103 -0.45 -0.84 -13.46
CA GLY A 103 0.95 -0.42 -13.57
C GLY A 103 1.80 -0.89 -12.39
N PRO A 104 3.10 -0.56 -12.38
CA PRO A 104 4.02 -0.92 -11.31
C PRO A 104 3.48 -0.56 -9.93
N THR A 105 3.45 -1.55 -9.03
CA THR A 105 3.07 -1.38 -7.62
C THR A 105 4.10 -2.06 -6.75
N MET A 106 4.70 -1.31 -5.82
CA MET A 106 5.58 -1.86 -4.79
C MET A 106 4.73 -2.60 -3.72
N LEU A 107 4.97 -3.87 -3.50
CA LEU A 107 4.44 -4.58 -2.33
C LEU A 107 5.47 -4.47 -1.21
N LEU A 108 5.05 -3.92 -0.07
CA LEU A 108 5.92 -3.76 1.11
C LEU A 108 5.49 -4.76 2.17
N GLY A 109 6.34 -5.71 2.49
CA GLY A 109 6.05 -6.77 3.46
C GLY A 109 7.21 -7.74 3.59
N PRO A 110 6.99 -8.94 4.14
CA PRO A 110 8.03 -9.96 4.26
C PRO A 110 8.72 -10.29 2.94
N GLU A 111 7.99 -10.20 1.83
CA GLU A 111 8.53 -10.26 0.48
C GLU A 111 8.29 -8.93 -0.25
N THR A 112 9.26 -8.03 -0.15
CA THR A 112 9.20 -6.74 -0.85
C THR A 112 9.55 -6.92 -2.32
N ARG A 113 8.67 -6.48 -3.21
CA ARG A 113 8.86 -6.59 -4.67
C ARG A 113 7.95 -5.64 -5.43
N ILE A 114 8.36 -5.28 -6.64
CA ILE A 114 7.51 -4.59 -7.61
C ILE A 114 6.71 -5.64 -8.38
N VAL A 115 5.41 -5.41 -8.51
CA VAL A 115 4.51 -6.25 -9.30
C VAL A 115 3.73 -5.39 -10.30
N ARG A 116 3.35 -6.00 -11.41
CA ARG A 116 2.42 -5.43 -12.39
C ARG A 116 1.11 -6.20 -12.38
N ARG A 117 0.05 -5.55 -12.85
CA ARG A 117 -1.34 -6.03 -12.88
C ARG A 117 -1.87 -6.48 -11.52
N HIS A 118 -1.31 -5.93 -10.44
CA HIS A 118 -1.69 -6.28 -9.09
C HIS A 118 -3.14 -5.93 -8.82
N ARG A 119 -3.96 -6.95 -8.52
CA ARG A 119 -5.41 -6.85 -8.32
C ARG A 119 -6.20 -6.35 -9.54
N ALA A 120 -5.67 -6.41 -10.77
CA ALA A 120 -6.33 -5.90 -11.96
C ALA A 120 -7.76 -6.47 -12.15
N GLU A 121 -7.93 -7.79 -12.02
CA GLU A 121 -9.26 -8.43 -12.10
C GLU A 121 -10.22 -7.94 -11.01
N GLN A 122 -9.69 -7.66 -9.81
CA GLN A 122 -10.49 -7.17 -8.70
C GLN A 122 -10.92 -5.73 -8.92
N LEU A 123 -10.01 -4.89 -9.45
CA LEU A 123 -10.28 -3.48 -9.78
C LEU A 123 -11.29 -3.33 -10.91
N ALA A 124 -11.26 -4.22 -11.91
CA ALA A 124 -12.22 -4.23 -13.02
C ALA A 124 -13.68 -4.37 -12.56
N ILE A 125 -13.94 -5.05 -11.44
CA ILE A 125 -15.29 -5.18 -10.87
C ILE A 125 -15.85 -3.81 -10.41
N TRP A 126 -14.98 -2.85 -10.11
CA TRP A 126 -15.34 -1.57 -9.49
C TRP A 126 -15.31 -0.38 -10.45
N GLU A 127 -14.83 -0.56 -11.68
CA GLU A 127 -14.60 0.52 -12.64
C GLU A 127 -15.86 1.35 -12.97
N ASN A 128 -17.05 0.77 -12.77
CA ASN A 128 -18.35 1.43 -12.98
C ASN A 128 -19.21 1.55 -11.71
N ARG A 129 -18.61 1.41 -10.50
CA ARG A 129 -19.37 1.36 -9.23
C ARG A 129 -19.18 2.57 -8.32
N TYR A 130 -18.27 3.47 -8.66
CA TYR A 130 -18.05 4.73 -7.95
C TYR A 130 -17.99 5.87 -8.97
N PRO A 131 -18.53 7.07 -8.65
CA PRO A 131 -18.33 8.24 -9.50
C PRO A 131 -16.82 8.48 -9.68
N ALA A 132 -16.41 8.74 -10.92
CA ALA A 132 -15.02 9.05 -11.22
C ALA A 132 -14.58 10.29 -10.43
N TYR A 133 -13.33 10.30 -9.97
CA TYR A 133 -12.72 11.53 -9.48
C TYR A 133 -12.51 12.49 -10.65
N GLY A 134 -13.45 13.43 -10.83
CA GLY A 134 -13.30 14.67 -11.61
C GLY A 134 -12.98 14.50 -13.08
#